data_AF-A0A7J4FAK2-F1
#
_entry.id   AF-A0A7J4FAK2-F1
#
_cell.length_a   1.000
_cell.length_b   1.000
_cell.length_c   1.000
_cell.angle_alpha   90.00
_cell.angle_beta   90.00
_cell.angle_gamma   90.00
#
_symmetry.space_group_name_H-M   'P 1'
#
loop_
_entity.id
_entity.type
_entity.pdbx_description
1 polymer ?
#
loop_
_entity_poly.entity_id
_entity_poly.type
_entity_poly.pdbx_seq_one_letter_code
_entity_poly.pdbx_strand_id
1 'polypeptide(L)' 'MEESFKRRRVEALEMVGREGLATQHPRETNRLFRRRPKAWKILWETHLRICTHPSVVGISEHLLIICRKP' A
#
# COMPACT_ATOMS: atom_id res chain seq x y z
N MET A 1 -2.93 17.44 2.42
CA MET A 1 -3.48 16.65 1.29
C MET A 1 -4.97 16.88 1.14
N GLU A 2 -5.77 16.60 2.18
CA GLU A 2 -7.23 16.77 2.19
C GLU A 2 -7.69 18.16 1.74
N GLU A 3 -7.04 19.22 2.25
CA GLU A 3 -7.35 20.60 1.85
C GLU A 3 -7.19 20.83 0.34
N SER A 4 -6.19 20.19 -0.27
CA SER A 4 -6.00 20.28 -1.72
C SER A 4 -7.11 19.56 -2.49
N PHE A 5 -7.64 18.46 -1.96
CA PHE A 5 -8.72 17.72 -2.59
C PHE A 5 -10.04 18.50 -2.49
N LYS A 6 -10.34 19.07 -1.33
CA LYS A 6 -11.49 19.96 -1.11
C LYS A 6 -11.49 21.13 -2.09
N ARG A 7 -10.39 21.87 -2.20
CA ARG A 7 -10.27 23.00 -3.14
C ARG A 7 -10.49 22.59 -4.60
N ARG A 8 -10.09 21.37 -4.97
CA ARG A 8 -10.22 20.85 -6.33
C ARG A 8 -11.55 20.13 -6.59
N ARG A 9 -12.45 20.07 -5.59
CA ARG A 9 -13.71 19.31 -5.63
C ARG A 9 -13.48 17.85 -6.02
N VAL A 10 -12.47 17.22 -5.42
CA VAL A 10 -12.13 15.82 -5.65
C VAL A 10 -12.47 15.02 -4.39
N GLU A 11 -13.18 13.91 -4.57
CA GLU A 11 -13.53 12.97 -3.51
C GLU A 11 -12.53 11.82 -3.48
N ALA A 12 -11.96 11.51 -2.32
CA ALA A 12 -11.14 10.31 -2.12
C ALA A 12 -12.05 9.12 -1.82
N LEU A 13 -11.99 8.09 -2.65
CA LEU A 13 -12.79 6.87 -2.51
C LEU A 13 -12.07 5.81 -1.69
N GLU A 14 -10.76 5.63 -1.91
CA GLU A 14 -9.97 4.61 -1.23
C GLU A 14 -8.49 5.03 -1.17
N MET A 15 -7.81 4.61 -0.10
CA MET A 15 -6.37 4.76 0.05
C MET A 15 -5.72 3.38 0.19
N VAL A 16 -4.61 3.19 -0.49
CA VAL A 16 -3.87 1.94 -0.52
C VAL A 16 -2.41 2.23 -0.17
N GLY A 17 -1.92 1.59 0.89
CA GLY A 17 -0.51 1.54 1.23
C GLY A 17 0.24 0.64 0.25
N ARG A 18 1.13 1.22 -0.55
CA ARG A 18 1.95 0.49 -1.52
C ARG A 18 3.21 -0.03 -0.86
N GLU A 19 3.54 -1.29 -1.14
CA GLU A 19 4.77 -1.99 -0.72
C GLU A 19 4.89 -2.20 0.82
N GLY A 20 4.19 -1.39 1.62
CA GLY A 20 3.99 -1.56 3.05
C GLY A 20 5.30 -1.69 3.82
N LEU A 21 5.34 -2.67 4.73
CA LEU A 21 6.50 -2.98 5.57
C LEU A 21 7.73 -3.50 4.78
N ALA A 22 7.56 -3.87 3.50
CA ALA A 22 8.64 -4.46 2.71
C ALA A 22 9.50 -3.41 1.97
N THR A 23 9.05 -2.15 1.89
CA THR A 23 9.69 -1.08 1.11
C THR A 23 11.14 -0.83 1.49
N GLN A 24 11.43 -0.83 2.80
CA GLN A 24 12.79 -0.56 3.31
C GLN A 24 13.72 -1.79 3.26
N HIS A 25 13.24 -2.94 2.77
CA HIS A 25 13.98 -4.21 2.78
C HIS A 25 14.11 -4.90 1.41
N PRO A 26 14.49 -4.18 0.33
CA PRO A 26 14.45 -4.72 -1.03
C PRO A 26 15.32 -5.98 -1.22
N ARG A 27 16.47 -6.06 -0.53
CA ARG A 27 17.35 -7.24 -0.58
C ARG A 27 16.69 -8.48 0.01
N GLU A 28 16.06 -8.33 1.18
CA GLU A 28 15.45 -9.45 1.90
C GLU A 28 14.11 -9.85 1.29
N THR A 29 13.33 -8.90 0.80
CA THR A 29 12.11 -9.15 0.01
C THR A 29 12.44 -9.98 -1.24
N ASN A 30 13.48 -9.62 -1.99
CA ASN A 30 13.94 -10.39 -3.15
C ASN A 30 14.47 -11.78 -2.77
N ARG A 31 15.18 -11.89 -1.64
CA ARG A 31 15.63 -13.19 -1.11
C ARG A 31 14.45 -14.08 -0.77
N LEU A 32 13.43 -13.55 -0.09
CA LEU A 32 12.19 -14.25 0.26
C LEU A 32 11.48 -14.77 -1.00
N PHE A 33 11.29 -13.90 -1.99
CA PHE A 33 10.71 -14.25 -3.28
C PHE A 33 11.41 -15.44 -3.95
N ARG A 34 12.75 -15.40 -4.02
CA ARG A 34 13.55 -16.44 -4.70
C ARG A 34 13.69 -17.74 -3.91
N ARG A 35 13.80 -17.66 -2.58
CA ARG A 35 14.20 -18.79 -1.73
C ARG A 35 13.03 -19.45 -1.02
N ARG A 36 11.91 -18.75 -0.83
CA ARG A 36 10.75 -19.25 -0.06
C ARG A 36 9.43 -18.91 -0.76
N PRO A 37 9.12 -19.55 -1.90
CA PRO A 37 7.94 -19.22 -2.71
C PRO A 37 6.61 -19.37 -1.93
N LYS A 38 6.52 -20.35 -1.01
CA LYS A 38 5.33 -20.50 -0.14
C LYS A 38 5.16 -19.31 0.82
N ALA A 39 6.23 -18.88 1.48
CA ALA A 39 6.19 -17.74 2.39
C ALA A 39 5.96 -16.42 1.63
N TRP A 40 6.53 -16.28 0.44
CA TRP A 40 6.24 -15.16 -0.45
C TRP A 40 4.75 -15.06 -0.79
N LYS A 41 4.12 -16.18 -1.16
CA LYS A 41 2.67 -16.22 -1.44
C LYS A 41 1.85 -15.75 -0.24
N ILE A 42 2.18 -16.23 0.96
CA ILE A 42 1.50 -15.79 2.19
C ILE A 42 1.69 -14.29 2.41
N LEU A 43 2.92 -13.78 2.32
CA LEU A 43 3.20 -12.36 2.50
C LEU A 43 2.43 -11.49 1.49
N TRP A 44 2.40 -11.92 0.23
CA TRP A 44 1.66 -11.26 -0.84
C TRP A 44 0.15 -11.22 -0.56
N GLU A 45 -0.44 -12.37 -0.23
CA GLU A 45 -1.87 -12.46 0.13
C GLU A 45 -2.20 -11.64 1.38
N THR A 46 -1.34 -11.66 2.39
CA THR A 46 -1.48 -10.82 3.59
C THR A 46 -1.44 -9.35 3.22
N HIS A 47 -0.47 -8.90 2.42
CA HIS A 47 -0.37 -7.51 1.99
C HIS A 47 -1.64 -7.05 1.26
N LEU A 48 -2.13 -7.84 0.30
CA LEU A 48 -3.36 -7.51 -0.44
C LEU A 48 -4.60 -7.42 0.46
N ARG A 49 -4.66 -8.19 1.55
CA ARG A 49 -5.78 -8.12 2.51
C ARG A 49 -5.74 -6.89 3.40
N ILE A 50 -4.54 -6.34 3.65
CA ILE A 50 -4.35 -5.29 4.66
C ILE A 50 -3.93 -3.95 4.07
N CYS A 51 -3.61 -3.86 2.77
CA CYS A 51 -3.06 -2.65 2.17
C CYS A 51 -4.02 -1.45 2.19
N THR A 52 -5.31 -1.65 2.40
CA THR A 52 -6.32 -0.59 2.59
C THR A 52 -6.62 -0.28 4.06
N HIS A 53 -6.07 -1.05 5.00
CA HIS A 53 -6.29 -0.81 6.42
C HIS A 53 -5.61 0.50 6.86
N PRO A 54 -6.27 1.40 7.62
CA PRO A 54 -5.73 2.72 7.96
C PRO A 54 -4.33 2.69 8.58
N SER A 55 -4.05 1.73 9.46
CA SER A 55 -2.72 1.56 10.05
C SER A 55 -1.65 1.20 9.01
N VAL A 56 -1.97 0.38 8.02
CA VAL A 56 -1.04 -0.03 6.97
C VAL A 56 -0.81 1.12 5.98
N VAL A 57 -1.88 1.84 5.62
CA VAL A 57 -1.80 3.09 4.85
C VAL A 57 -0.89 4.08 5.59
N GLY A 58 -1.11 4.32 6.88
CA GLY A 58 -0.37 5.30 7.67
C GLY A 58 1.12 5.02 7.84
N ILE A 59 1.55 3.74 7.80
CA ILE A 59 2.97 3.35 7.89
C ILE A 59 3.63 3.13 6.53
N SER A 60 2.88 3.24 5.43
CA SER A 60 3.42 3.01 4.09
C SER A 60 4.15 4.25 3.57
N GLU A 61 5.32 4.03 2.98
CA GLU A 61 6.12 5.10 2.34
C GLU A 61 5.43 5.68 1.11
N HIS A 62 4.76 4.82 0.34
CA HIS A 62 4.06 5.18 -0.89
C HIS A 62 2.58 4.91 -0.74
N LEU A 63 1.76 5.84 -1.24
CA LEU A 63 0.31 5.75 -1.21
C LEU A 63 -0.26 5.81 -2.62
N LEU A 64 -1.22 4.95 -2.91
CA LEU A 64 -2.16 5.12 -4.01
C LEU A 64 -3.48 5.62 -3.44
N ILE A 65 -4.00 6.70 -4.02
CA ILE A 65 -5.31 7.24 -3.62
C ILE A 65 -6.20 7.25 -4.85
N ILE A 66 -7.32 6.54 -4.75
CA ILE A 66 -8.34 6.50 -5.79
C ILE A 66 -9.28 7.66 -5.53
N CYS A 67 -9.40 8.53 -6.53
CA CYS A 67 -10.20 9.73 -6.44
C CYS A 67 -11.26 9.80 -7.54
N ARG A 68 -12.42 10.37 -7.21
CA ARG A 68 -13.47 10.73 -8.16
C ARG A 68 -13.55 12.24 -8.29
N LYS A 69 -13.49 12.73 -9.52
CA LYS A 69 -13.88 14.09 -9.86
C LYS A 69 -15.34 14.04 -10.34
N PRO A 70 -16.22 14.93 -9.83
CA PRO A 70 -17.57 15.08 -10.34
C PRO A 70 -17.61 15.36 -11.84
#